data_AF-A0AAP2PC37-F1
#
_entry.id   AF-A0AAP2PC37-F1
#
_cell.length_a   1.000
_cell.length_b   1.000
_cell.length_c   1.000
_cell.angle_alpha   90.00
_cell.angle_beta   90.00
_cell.angle_gamma   90.00
#
_symmetry.space_group_name_H-M   'P 1'
#
loop_
_entity.id
_entity.type
_entity.pdbx_description
1 polymer ?
#
loop_
_entity_poly.entity_id
_entity_poly.type
_entity_poly.pdbx_seq_one_letter_code
_entity_poly.pdbx_strand_id
1 'polypeptide(L)'
;MNIEKYLRLTGFLRKGSYPDIKIPSPGEAEDIKAAPSTLFHVDDHCLVLGDAGFRERGMSLGVFLIMVPVMVAFCVVFSYLMVSVQEYLYSVIFNAFALFVAHPFILAAWFEITRSSVYPVVFNRKTGKVYFFSDQDGRPRQMPWQECSYAVAYKGRSIVACRYELRGFIMSGYRVEDSFSFGDTVYLQREAPKEGMFYFLNYIQAFMEHDEDFEKPERLMSWRPSLTESARHTIPRLVTNNTTVNVLSTVFYRSMCVFFSWQILGHYLISRYGKIPQWPQEIIDECGEGIILK
;
A
#
# COMPACT_ATOMS: atom_id res chain seq x y z
N MET A 1 13.51 0.96 -26.20
CA MET A 1 13.09 -0.44 -26.38
C MET A 1 12.87 -1.10 -25.03
N ASN A 2 11.59 -1.24 -24.66
CA ASN A 2 10.95 -2.16 -23.73
C ASN A 2 11.22 -2.13 -22.20
N ILE A 3 10.47 -1.24 -21.55
CA ILE A 3 9.89 -1.43 -20.20
C ILE A 3 9.21 -2.81 -20.04
N GLU A 4 8.79 -3.47 -21.13
CA GLU A 4 8.30 -4.86 -21.12
C GLU A 4 9.27 -5.87 -20.47
N LYS A 5 10.58 -5.58 -20.47
CA LYS A 5 11.56 -6.55 -19.93
C LYS A 5 11.58 -6.57 -18.39
N TYR A 6 11.16 -5.50 -17.72
CA TYR A 6 11.09 -5.45 -16.25
C TYR A 6 9.81 -6.09 -15.71
N LEU A 7 8.70 -6.00 -16.46
CA LEU A 7 7.46 -6.73 -16.16
C LEU A 7 7.60 -8.27 -16.31
N ARG A 8 8.75 -8.76 -16.81
CA ARG A 8 9.09 -10.20 -16.86
C ARG A 8 9.72 -10.75 -15.58
N LEU A 9 10.17 -9.91 -14.64
CA LEU A 9 10.93 -10.38 -13.48
C LEU A 9 10.06 -10.91 -12.32
N THR A 10 8.75 -10.66 -12.34
CA THR A 10 7.79 -11.38 -11.50
C THR A 10 7.37 -12.66 -12.22
N GLY A 11 8.13 -13.74 -11.99
CA GLY A 11 7.96 -15.03 -12.63
C GLY A 11 6.52 -15.57 -12.57
N PHE A 12 6.13 -16.29 -13.62
CA PHE A 12 4.86 -17.02 -13.85
C PHE A 12 3.78 -16.39 -14.75
N LEU A 13 4.12 -15.55 -15.74
CA LEU A 13 3.15 -15.21 -16.80
C LEU A 13 3.74 -15.45 -18.21
N ARG A 14 3.02 -16.28 -18.98
CA ARG A 14 3.36 -16.70 -20.35
C ARG A 14 3.39 -15.50 -21.31
N LYS A 15 4.27 -15.60 -22.33
CA LYS A 15 4.30 -14.80 -23.56
C LYS A 15 2.87 -14.50 -24.07
N GLY A 16 2.53 -13.22 -24.15
CA GLY A 16 1.33 -12.75 -24.83
C GLY A 16 1.20 -11.23 -24.66
N SER A 17 1.37 -10.50 -25.77
CA SER A 17 0.98 -9.09 -26.00
C SER A 17 0.73 -8.25 -24.74
N TYR A 18 1.74 -7.53 -24.27
CA TYR A 18 1.46 -6.35 -23.46
C TYR A 18 0.85 -5.32 -24.42
N PRO A 19 -0.34 -4.78 -24.15
CA PRO A 19 -0.79 -3.62 -24.91
C PRO A 19 0.22 -2.51 -24.65
N ASP A 20 0.71 -1.85 -25.70
CA ASP A 20 1.39 -0.56 -25.59
C ASP A 20 0.41 0.39 -24.90
N ILE A 21 0.51 0.52 -23.58
CA ILE A 21 -0.37 1.42 -22.84
C ILE A 21 0.22 2.81 -23.04
N LYS A 22 -0.27 3.49 -24.08
CA LYS A 22 -0.02 4.91 -24.28
C LYS A 22 -0.61 5.67 -23.11
N ILE A 23 0.21 6.47 -22.44
CA ILE A 23 -0.26 7.47 -21.48
C ILE A 23 -1.17 8.43 -22.29
N PRO A 24 -2.45 8.56 -21.93
CA PRO A 24 -3.33 9.51 -22.62
C PRO A 24 -2.77 10.92 -22.44
N SER A 25 -2.76 11.71 -23.51
CA SER A 25 -2.38 13.11 -23.45
C SER A 25 -3.32 13.88 -22.51
N PRO A 26 -2.82 14.89 -21.78
CA PRO A 26 -3.53 15.56 -20.68
C PRO A 26 -4.89 16.20 -21.02
N GLY A 27 -5.28 16.28 -22.31
CA GLY A 27 -6.58 16.79 -22.76
C GLY A 27 -7.68 15.74 -22.97
N GLU A 28 -7.41 14.44 -22.85
CA GLU A 28 -8.41 13.36 -23.08
C GLU A 28 -8.94 12.71 -21.79
N ALA A 29 -8.42 13.10 -20.62
CA ALA A 29 -8.92 12.59 -19.34
C ALA A 29 -10.17 13.36 -18.93
N GLU A 30 -11.35 12.78 -19.18
CA GLU A 30 -12.60 13.20 -18.54
C GLU A 30 -12.38 13.40 -17.03
N ASP A 31 -12.55 14.64 -16.57
CA ASP A 31 -12.61 15.13 -15.18
C ASP A 31 -11.65 14.46 -14.18
N ILE A 32 -10.81 15.27 -13.54
CA ILE A 32 -9.98 14.86 -12.42
C ILE A 32 -10.90 14.44 -11.24
N LYS A 33 -11.37 13.18 -11.23
CA LYS A 33 -12.55 12.78 -10.46
C LYS A 33 -12.35 12.64 -8.94
N ALA A 34 -11.13 12.55 -8.41
CA ALA A 34 -10.82 12.66 -6.96
C ALA A 34 -9.34 12.42 -6.64
N ALA A 35 -8.70 13.28 -5.84
CA ALA A 35 -7.30 13.15 -5.47
C ALA A 35 -6.92 11.78 -4.85
N PRO A 36 -5.63 11.40 -4.90
CA PRO A 36 -5.15 10.13 -4.34
C PRO A 36 -5.54 9.94 -2.87
N SER A 37 -6.00 8.74 -2.53
CA SER A 37 -6.43 8.39 -1.17
C SER A 37 -5.30 8.40 -0.14
N THR A 38 -4.04 8.28 -0.60
CA THR A 38 -2.82 8.28 0.22
C THR A 38 -2.09 9.63 0.18
N LEU A 39 -2.81 10.71 -0.14
CA LEU A 39 -2.26 12.06 -0.14
C LEU A 39 -2.28 12.64 1.26
N PHE A 40 -1.10 12.91 1.80
CA PHE A 40 -0.95 13.34 3.18
C PHE A 40 -0.74 14.84 3.34
N HIS A 41 -0.09 15.47 2.36
CA HIS A 41 0.19 16.90 2.40
C HIS A 41 0.24 17.47 0.99
N VAL A 42 -0.29 18.68 0.84
CA VAL A 42 -0.21 19.48 -0.37
C VAL A 42 -0.04 20.93 0.03
N ASP A 43 1.01 21.55 -0.47
CA ASP A 43 1.18 23.01 -0.46
C ASP A 43 1.41 23.52 -1.90
N ASP A 44 1.84 24.76 -2.06
CA ASP A 44 2.07 25.37 -3.37
C ASP A 44 3.34 24.86 -4.08
N HIS A 45 4.17 24.05 -3.41
CA HIS A 45 5.50 23.64 -3.87
C HIS A 45 5.77 22.14 -3.74
N CYS A 46 5.11 21.45 -2.82
CA CYS A 46 5.30 20.07 -2.43
C CYS A 46 3.97 19.30 -2.36
N LEU A 47 4.01 18.09 -2.91
CA LEU A 47 2.94 17.09 -2.85
C LEU A 47 3.51 15.84 -2.17
N VAL A 48 2.89 15.38 -1.08
CA VAL A 48 3.37 14.22 -0.31
C VAL A 48 2.36 13.07 -0.37
N LEU A 49 2.82 11.96 -0.94
CA LEU A 49 2.04 10.74 -1.15
C LEU A 49 2.62 9.56 -0.35
N GLY A 50 1.77 8.64 0.06
CA GLY A 50 2.20 7.35 0.64
C GLY A 50 2.61 6.33 -0.41
N ASP A 51 3.36 5.32 0.03
CA ASP A 51 3.59 4.13 -0.78
C ASP A 51 2.29 3.37 -1.03
N ALA A 52 2.18 2.72 -2.19
CA ALA A 52 0.99 1.94 -2.56
C ALA A 52 0.68 0.81 -1.56
N GLY A 53 1.68 0.40 -0.77
CA GLY A 53 1.53 -0.57 0.31
C GLY A 53 0.78 -0.06 1.52
N PHE A 54 0.61 1.25 1.73
CA PHE A 54 0.12 1.83 2.98
C PHE A 54 -1.20 1.23 3.45
N ARG A 55 -2.16 1.06 2.54
CA ARG A 55 -3.47 0.45 2.82
C ARG A 55 -3.40 -1.00 3.33
N GLU A 56 -2.41 -1.75 2.88
CA GLU A 56 -2.23 -3.16 3.23
C GLU A 56 -1.40 -3.33 4.52
N ARG A 57 -0.78 -2.25 5.02
CA ARG A 57 -0.02 -2.26 6.27
C ARG A 57 -0.93 -2.54 7.46
N GLY A 58 -0.41 -3.34 8.37
CA GLY A 58 -1.09 -3.79 9.58
C GLY A 58 -1.95 -5.03 9.36
N MET A 59 -1.95 -5.61 8.15
CA MET A 59 -2.70 -6.85 7.90
C MET A 59 -2.15 -8.02 8.72
N SER A 60 -0.83 -8.18 8.80
CA SER A 60 -0.21 -9.28 9.56
C SER A 60 -0.35 -9.04 11.07
N LEU A 61 -0.17 -7.79 11.50
CA LEU A 61 -0.41 -7.38 12.89
C LEU A 61 -1.86 -7.64 13.31
N GLY A 62 -2.83 -7.29 12.47
CA GLY A 62 -4.25 -7.54 12.71
C GLY A 62 -4.56 -9.03 12.88
N VAL A 63 -4.06 -9.87 11.97
CA VAL A 63 -4.23 -11.33 12.06
C VAL A 63 -3.58 -11.89 13.33
N PHE A 64 -2.37 -11.42 13.67
CA PHE A 64 -1.69 -11.83 14.91
C PHE A 64 -2.52 -11.52 16.17
N LEU A 65 -3.11 -10.32 16.25
CA LEU A 65 -3.91 -9.88 17.41
C LEU A 65 -5.16 -10.71 17.66
N ILE A 66 -5.66 -11.44 16.66
CA ILE A 66 -6.81 -12.33 16.82
C ILE A 66 -6.36 -13.78 16.92
N MET A 67 -5.57 -14.25 15.96
CA MET A 67 -5.22 -15.67 15.85
C MET A 67 -4.41 -16.15 17.05
N VAL A 68 -3.42 -15.38 17.51
CA VAL A 68 -2.56 -15.82 18.61
C VAL A 68 -3.35 -15.91 19.94
N PRO A 69 -4.11 -14.88 20.37
CA PRO A 69 -4.93 -15.01 21.57
C PRO A 69 -5.98 -16.12 21.51
N VAL A 70 -6.63 -16.32 20.35
CA VAL A 70 -7.59 -17.42 20.16
C VAL A 70 -6.91 -18.77 20.30
N MET A 71 -5.73 -18.94 19.70
CA MET A 71 -4.96 -20.18 19.83
C MET A 71 -4.49 -20.42 21.26
N VAL A 72 -4.01 -19.39 21.96
CA VAL A 72 -3.62 -19.49 23.37
C VAL A 72 -4.81 -19.83 24.26
N ALA A 73 -5.96 -19.18 24.06
CA ALA A 73 -7.18 -19.50 24.79
C ALA A 73 -7.63 -20.95 24.54
N PHE A 74 -7.57 -21.41 23.29
CA PHE A 74 -7.87 -22.79 22.93
C PHE A 74 -6.92 -23.77 23.62
N CYS A 75 -5.61 -23.48 23.64
CA CYS A 75 -4.60 -24.27 24.35
C CYS A 75 -4.88 -24.36 25.85
N VAL A 76 -5.23 -23.24 26.49
CA VAL A 76 -5.55 -23.19 27.93
C VAL A 76 -6.81 -23.99 28.25
N VAL A 77 -7.90 -23.79 27.48
CA VAL A 77 -9.15 -24.54 27.66
C VAL A 77 -8.93 -26.02 27.43
N PHE A 78 -8.22 -26.39 26.34
CA PHE A 78 -7.90 -27.78 26.04
C PHE A 78 -7.10 -28.42 27.18
N SER A 79 -6.10 -27.71 27.71
CA SER A 79 -5.28 -28.19 28.84
C SER A 79 -6.09 -28.34 30.13
N TYR A 80 -7.01 -27.41 30.40
CA TYR A 80 -7.87 -27.44 31.59
C TYR A 80 -8.85 -28.63 31.59
N LEU A 81 -9.31 -29.05 30.40
CA LEU A 81 -10.24 -30.17 30.26
C LEU A 81 -9.58 -31.55 30.42
N MET A 82 -8.26 -31.61 30.50
CA MET A 82 -7.52 -32.87 30.67
C MET A 82 -7.47 -33.25 32.14
N VAL A 83 -7.97 -34.45 32.45
CA VAL A 83 -8.10 -34.96 33.83
C VAL A 83 -7.12 -36.11 34.08
N SER A 84 -6.73 -36.86 33.04
CA SER A 84 -5.79 -37.99 33.16
C SER A 84 -4.35 -37.64 32.76
N VAL A 85 -3.37 -38.42 33.25
CA VAL A 85 -1.94 -38.24 32.90
C VAL A 85 -1.68 -38.44 31.41
N GLN A 86 -2.37 -39.38 30.77
CA GLN A 86 -2.25 -39.63 29.34
C GLN A 86 -2.83 -38.48 28.51
N GLU A 87 -3.97 -37.93 28.93
CA GLU A 87 -4.56 -36.71 28.37
C GLU A 87 -3.64 -35.49 28.50
N TYR A 88 -2.91 -35.37 29.62
CA TYR A 88 -1.94 -34.31 29.79
C TYR A 88 -0.80 -34.39 28.77
N LEU A 89 -0.27 -35.59 28.47
CA LEU A 89 0.74 -35.77 27.42
C LEU A 89 0.21 -35.35 26.04
N TYR A 90 -1.04 -35.70 25.71
CA TYR A 90 -1.67 -35.23 24.47
C TYR A 90 -1.83 -33.72 24.44
N SER A 91 -2.17 -33.09 25.56
CA SER A 91 -2.23 -31.63 25.67
C SER A 91 -0.86 -30.98 25.43
N VAL A 92 0.23 -31.51 25.98
CA VAL A 92 1.58 -30.99 25.72
C VAL A 92 1.93 -31.03 24.23
N ILE A 93 1.66 -32.15 23.55
CA ILE A 93 1.92 -32.30 22.10
C ILE A 93 1.03 -31.34 21.30
N PHE A 94 -0.26 -31.25 21.66
CA PHE A 94 -1.21 -30.35 21.02
C PHE A 94 -0.78 -28.88 21.16
N ASN A 95 -0.38 -28.45 22.36
CA ASN A 95 0.10 -27.10 22.64
C ASN A 95 1.38 -26.79 21.86
N ALA A 96 2.32 -27.75 21.78
CA ALA A 96 3.53 -27.59 20.98
C ALA A 96 3.20 -27.42 19.49
N PHE A 97 2.26 -28.20 18.96
CA PHE A 97 1.79 -28.06 17.59
C PHE A 97 1.06 -26.73 17.36
N ALA A 98 0.21 -26.29 18.29
CA ALA A 98 -0.46 -25.01 18.22
C ALA A 98 0.54 -23.85 18.22
N LEU A 99 1.56 -23.87 19.08
CA LEU A 99 2.63 -22.86 19.06
C LEU A 99 3.42 -22.87 17.74
N PHE A 100 3.69 -24.05 17.18
CA PHE A 100 4.30 -24.20 15.86
C PHE A 100 3.44 -23.56 14.75
N VAL A 101 2.12 -23.76 14.78
CA VAL A 101 1.17 -23.13 13.84
C VAL A 101 1.04 -21.62 14.07
N ALA A 102 1.18 -21.14 15.30
CA ALA A 102 1.11 -19.72 15.65
C ALA A 102 2.37 -18.95 15.20
N HIS A 103 3.53 -19.62 15.19
CA HIS A 103 4.83 -19.05 14.86
C HIS A 103 4.89 -18.19 13.58
N PRO A 104 4.38 -18.62 12.40
CA PRO A 104 4.38 -17.78 11.20
C PRO A 104 3.61 -16.47 11.37
N PHE A 105 2.53 -16.44 12.14
CA PHE A 105 1.77 -15.20 12.39
C PHE A 105 2.56 -14.24 13.28
N ILE A 106 3.26 -14.76 14.29
CA ILE A 106 4.15 -13.99 15.16
C ILE A 106 5.28 -13.38 14.34
N LEU A 107 5.94 -14.19 13.48
CA LEU A 107 7.01 -13.71 12.61
C LEU A 107 6.52 -12.65 11.62
N ALA A 108 5.36 -12.85 11.00
CA ALA A 108 4.79 -11.89 10.06
C ALA A 108 4.48 -10.55 10.74
N ALA A 109 3.88 -10.57 11.94
CA ALA A 109 3.64 -9.35 12.71
C ALA A 109 4.93 -8.67 13.16
N TRP A 110 5.93 -9.44 13.61
CA TRP A 110 7.25 -8.92 13.98
C TRP A 110 7.93 -8.22 12.80
N PHE A 111 7.91 -8.85 11.62
CA PHE A 111 8.49 -8.30 10.40
C PHE A 111 7.77 -7.03 9.95
N GLU A 112 6.46 -6.96 10.15
CA GLU A 112 5.67 -5.76 9.85
C GLU A 112 5.96 -4.61 10.81
N ILE A 113 6.04 -4.87 12.12
CA ILE A 113 6.35 -3.85 13.15
C ILE A 113 7.79 -3.32 13.01
N THR A 114 8.72 -4.16 12.59
CA THR A 114 10.14 -3.76 12.46
C THR A 114 10.42 -2.90 11.23
N ARG A 115 9.55 -2.97 10.22
CA ARG A 115 9.59 -2.15 9.00
C ARG A 115 8.90 -0.80 9.21
N SER A 116 9.18 0.14 8.31
CA SER A 116 8.47 1.42 8.29
C SER A 116 7.00 1.21 7.96
N SER A 117 6.13 1.95 8.67
CA SER A 117 4.68 1.92 8.49
C SER A 117 4.24 2.56 7.18
N VAL A 118 5.03 3.50 6.65
CA VAL A 118 4.81 4.18 5.36
C VAL A 118 6.16 4.63 4.81
N TYR A 119 6.32 4.60 3.50
CA TYR A 119 7.43 5.25 2.79
C TYR A 119 6.87 6.42 1.97
N PRO A 120 6.91 7.65 2.50
CA PRO A 120 6.37 8.80 1.78
C PRO A 120 7.23 9.14 0.56
N VAL A 121 6.58 9.67 -0.45
CA VAL A 121 7.20 10.22 -1.66
C VAL A 121 6.79 11.68 -1.77
N VAL A 122 7.77 12.57 -1.89
CA VAL A 122 7.57 14.02 -2.01
C VAL A 122 7.87 14.43 -3.44
N PHE A 123 6.91 15.07 -4.09
CA PHE A 123 7.08 15.70 -5.40
C PHE A 123 7.22 17.20 -5.16
N ASN A 124 8.38 17.77 -5.47
CA ASN A 124 8.65 19.19 -5.29
C ASN A 124 8.72 19.88 -6.66
N ARG A 125 7.69 20.68 -6.97
CA ARG A 125 7.59 21.40 -8.24
C ARG A 125 8.56 22.57 -8.35
N LYS A 126 8.90 23.21 -7.22
CA LYS A 126 9.86 24.34 -7.19
C LYS A 126 11.25 23.90 -7.62
N THR A 127 11.70 22.72 -7.18
CA THR A 127 13.00 22.16 -7.57
C THR A 127 12.92 21.21 -8.77
N GLY A 128 11.71 20.80 -9.18
CA GLY A 128 11.51 19.78 -10.21
C GLY A 128 12.06 18.40 -9.80
N LYS A 129 12.11 18.10 -8.51
CA LYS A 129 12.69 16.86 -7.96
C LYS A 129 11.63 16.00 -7.27
N VAL A 130 11.90 14.71 -7.22
CA VAL A 130 11.16 13.72 -6.43
C VAL A 130 12.08 13.19 -5.34
N TYR A 131 11.60 13.22 -4.10
CA TYR A 131 12.27 12.64 -2.95
C TYR A 131 11.51 11.38 -2.54
N PHE A 132 12.23 10.28 -2.34
CA PHE A 132 11.63 8.99 -2.00
C PHE A 132 12.60 8.19 -1.14
N PHE A 133 12.10 7.13 -0.51
CA PHE A 133 12.95 6.13 0.14
C PHE A 133 13.18 4.97 -0.81
N SER A 134 14.44 4.60 -1.01
CA SER A 134 14.84 3.50 -1.90
C SER A 134 14.21 2.18 -1.47
N ASP A 135 13.67 1.42 -2.43
CA ASP A 135 13.18 0.07 -2.17
C ASP A 135 14.32 -0.92 -1.81
N GLN A 136 15.57 -0.60 -2.15
CA GLN A 136 16.72 -1.49 -1.91
C GLN A 136 17.31 -1.36 -0.50
N ASP A 137 17.57 -0.13 -0.08
CA ASP A 137 18.28 0.16 1.18
C ASP A 137 17.43 0.95 2.19
N GLY A 138 16.23 1.41 1.80
CA GLY A 138 15.34 2.20 2.65
C GLY A 138 15.85 3.59 2.97
N ARG A 139 16.89 4.09 2.27
CA ARG A 139 17.49 5.40 2.49
C ARG A 139 16.82 6.47 1.65
N PRO A 140 16.78 7.73 2.12
CA PRO A 140 16.26 8.84 1.33
C PRO A 140 17.14 9.05 0.09
N ARG A 141 16.50 9.21 -1.06
CA ARG A 141 17.11 9.54 -2.35
C ARG A 141 16.30 10.63 -3.03
N GLN A 142 16.95 11.32 -3.97
CA GLN A 142 16.34 12.35 -4.78
C GLN A 142 16.65 12.12 -6.26
N MET A 143 15.72 12.46 -7.13
CA MET A 143 15.89 12.37 -8.59
C MET A 143 15.09 13.48 -9.27
N PRO A 144 15.57 14.08 -10.37
CA PRO A 144 14.75 14.98 -11.17
C PRO A 144 13.49 14.26 -11.66
N TRP A 145 12.33 14.93 -11.57
CA TRP A 145 11.03 14.36 -11.97
C TRP A 145 11.03 13.83 -13.41
N GLN A 146 11.69 14.55 -14.31
CA GLN A 146 11.79 14.21 -15.74
C GLN A 146 12.76 13.04 -16.03
N GLU A 147 13.63 12.67 -15.09
CA GLU A 147 14.56 11.55 -15.25
C GLU A 147 13.97 10.22 -14.76
N CYS A 148 12.90 10.27 -13.99
CA CYS A 148 12.18 9.09 -13.52
C CYS A 148 11.30 8.49 -14.62
N SER A 149 11.35 7.17 -14.78
CA SER A 149 10.42 6.43 -15.64
C SER A 149 9.22 5.95 -14.83
N TYR A 150 8.02 6.42 -15.14
CA TYR A 150 6.80 6.02 -14.43
C TYR A 150 6.07 4.90 -15.16
N ALA A 151 5.65 3.87 -14.43
CA ALA A 151 4.82 2.82 -15.00
C ALA A 151 3.89 2.17 -13.97
N VAL A 152 2.82 1.57 -14.50
CA VAL A 152 1.95 0.67 -13.74
C VAL A 152 2.66 -0.67 -13.58
N ALA A 153 2.96 -1.04 -12.34
CA ALA A 153 3.60 -2.30 -11.99
C ALA A 153 2.57 -3.30 -11.44
N TYR A 154 2.72 -4.56 -11.81
CA TYR A 154 1.94 -5.66 -11.24
C TYR A 154 2.54 -6.06 -9.88
N LYS A 155 1.73 -5.95 -8.82
CA LYS A 155 2.13 -6.25 -7.44
C LYS A 155 1.84 -7.71 -7.06
N GLY A 156 0.82 -8.32 -7.65
CA GLY A 156 0.44 -9.70 -7.37
C GLY A 156 -1.04 -9.99 -7.61
N ARG A 157 -1.46 -11.24 -7.38
CA ARG A 157 -2.85 -11.68 -7.55
C ARG A 157 -3.46 -12.04 -6.20
N SER A 158 -4.59 -11.41 -5.89
CA SER A 158 -5.51 -11.86 -4.85
C SER A 158 -6.45 -12.94 -5.40
N ILE A 159 -7.17 -13.62 -4.51
CA ILE A 159 -8.23 -14.58 -4.85
C ILE A 159 -9.26 -13.96 -5.82
N VAL A 160 -9.53 -12.66 -5.67
CA VAL A 160 -10.61 -11.97 -6.38
C VAL A 160 -10.11 -11.01 -7.48
N ALA A 161 -8.86 -10.55 -7.43
CA ALA A 161 -8.34 -9.51 -8.33
C ALA A 161 -6.81 -9.49 -8.44
N CYS A 162 -6.30 -9.03 -9.58
CA CYS A 162 -4.92 -8.60 -9.76
C CYS A 162 -4.71 -7.23 -9.10
N ARG A 163 -3.55 -7.05 -8.47
CA ARG A 163 -3.12 -5.84 -7.78
C ARG A 163 -2.11 -5.12 -8.64
N TYR A 164 -2.34 -3.83 -8.85
CA TYR A 164 -1.45 -2.95 -9.58
C TYR A 164 -1.10 -1.75 -8.72
N GLU A 165 0.11 -1.23 -8.88
CA GLU A 165 0.59 -0.03 -8.20
C GLU A 165 1.33 0.88 -9.18
N LEU A 166 1.39 2.17 -8.88
CA LEU A 166 2.25 3.10 -9.62
C LEU A 166 3.64 3.08 -9.02
N ARG A 167 4.63 3.02 -9.90
CA ARG A 167 6.05 3.08 -9.54
C ARG A 167 6.81 4.08 -10.40
N GLY A 168 7.73 4.78 -9.75
CA GLY A 168 8.84 5.46 -10.41
C GLY A 168 10.05 4.54 -10.44
N PHE A 169 10.70 4.47 -11.58
CA PHE A 169 11.89 3.66 -11.81
C PHE A 169 13.07 4.57 -12.17
N ILE A 170 14.20 4.33 -11.52
CA ILE A 170 15.48 4.93 -11.85
C ILE A 170 16.24 3.96 -12.73
N MET A 171 16.57 4.41 -13.93
CA MET A 171 17.14 3.58 -14.98
C MET A 171 18.63 3.90 -15.16
N SER A 172 19.49 2.89 -15.05
CA SER A 172 20.87 2.97 -15.53
C SER A 172 20.95 2.23 -16.88
N GLY A 173 20.69 2.97 -17.96
CA GLY A 173 20.58 2.42 -19.31
C GLY A 173 19.34 1.53 -19.45
N TYR A 174 19.54 0.20 -19.49
CA TYR A 174 18.46 -0.79 -19.65
C TYR A 174 18.12 -1.57 -18.37
N ARG A 175 18.71 -1.20 -17.23
CA ARG A 175 18.49 -1.85 -15.93
C ARG A 175 17.84 -0.85 -14.98
N VAL A 176 16.86 -1.30 -14.19
CA VAL A 176 16.36 -0.51 -13.06
C VAL A 176 17.40 -0.60 -11.97
N GLU A 177 17.96 0.54 -11.61
CA GLU A 177 18.87 0.68 -10.49
C GLU A 177 18.10 0.79 -9.18
N ASP A 178 16.99 1.50 -9.17
CA ASP A 178 16.15 1.68 -7.99
C ASP A 178 14.69 1.96 -8.36
N SER A 179 13.79 1.81 -7.40
CA SER A 179 12.38 2.15 -7.59
C SER A 179 11.74 2.66 -6.33
N PHE A 180 10.62 3.36 -6.51
CA PHE A 180 9.74 3.77 -5.43
C PHE A 180 8.28 3.59 -5.86
N SER A 181 7.43 3.22 -4.92
CA SER A 181 5.97 3.14 -5.15
C SER A 181 5.27 4.34 -4.54
N PHE A 182 4.18 4.77 -5.16
CA PHE A 182 3.38 5.89 -4.66
C PHE A 182 1.90 5.71 -5.02
N GLY A 183 1.02 6.41 -4.31
CA GLY A 183 -0.42 6.36 -4.54
C GLY A 183 -1.08 5.19 -3.83
N ASP A 184 -2.14 4.62 -4.43
CA ASP A 184 -2.90 3.50 -3.86
C ASP A 184 -2.75 2.23 -4.73
N THR A 185 -2.95 1.06 -4.12
CA THR A 185 -3.02 -0.21 -4.84
C THR A 185 -4.40 -0.35 -5.47
N VAL A 186 -4.45 -0.51 -6.80
CA VAL A 186 -5.69 -0.72 -7.55
C VAL A 186 -5.94 -2.21 -7.78
N TYR A 187 -7.19 -2.63 -7.57
CA TYR A 187 -7.63 -4.03 -7.67
C TYR A 187 -8.51 -4.21 -8.91
N LEU A 188 -8.05 -5.00 -9.88
CA LEU A 188 -8.77 -5.26 -11.13
C LEU A 188 -8.88 -6.75 -11.45
N GLN A 189 -10.02 -7.17 -11.99
CA GLN A 189 -10.32 -8.60 -12.16
C GLN A 189 -9.56 -9.29 -13.30
N ARG A 190 -9.22 -8.60 -14.40
CA ARG A 190 -8.70 -9.28 -15.60
C ARG A 190 -7.61 -8.54 -16.40
N GLU A 191 -7.61 -7.21 -16.46
CA GLU A 191 -6.66 -6.45 -17.29
C GLU A 191 -5.95 -5.36 -16.48
N ALA A 192 -4.79 -4.92 -16.98
CA ALA A 192 -4.09 -3.75 -16.44
C ALA A 192 -4.99 -2.51 -16.55
N PRO A 193 -5.01 -1.63 -15.53
CA PRO A 193 -5.79 -0.40 -15.58
C PRO A 193 -5.31 0.46 -16.75
N LYS A 194 -6.17 0.69 -17.74
CA LYS A 194 -5.86 1.58 -18.87
C LYS A 194 -6.16 3.06 -18.61
N GLU A 195 -7.01 3.38 -17.62
CA GLU A 195 -7.51 4.75 -17.41
C GLU A 195 -7.37 5.20 -15.95
N GLY A 196 -7.89 4.42 -14.99
CA GLY A 196 -7.96 4.85 -13.58
C GLY A 196 -6.63 4.99 -12.83
N MET A 197 -5.53 4.39 -13.29
CA MET A 197 -4.19 4.61 -12.68
C MET A 197 -3.42 5.72 -13.38
N PHE A 198 -3.68 5.99 -14.65
CA PHE A 198 -3.14 7.18 -15.30
C PHE A 198 -3.71 8.44 -14.68
N TYR A 199 -4.93 8.39 -14.13
CA TYR A 199 -5.47 9.49 -13.33
C TYR A 199 -4.51 9.97 -12.22
N PHE A 200 -3.95 9.07 -11.40
CA PHE A 200 -3.05 9.49 -10.32
C PHE A 200 -1.74 10.06 -10.86
N LEU A 201 -1.22 9.49 -11.95
CA LEU A 201 -0.03 10.04 -12.61
C LEU A 201 -0.31 11.42 -13.21
N ASN A 202 -1.46 11.58 -13.89
CA ASN A 202 -1.91 12.83 -14.48
C ASN A 202 -2.13 13.90 -13.41
N TYR A 203 -2.65 13.53 -12.24
CA TYR A 203 -2.79 14.45 -11.10
C TYR A 203 -1.42 14.95 -10.62
N ILE A 204 -0.42 14.07 -10.51
CA ILE A 204 0.95 14.46 -10.13
C ILE A 204 1.61 15.28 -11.25
N GLN A 205 1.41 14.92 -12.52
CA GLN A 205 1.89 15.68 -13.67
C GLN A 205 1.31 17.09 -13.68
N ALA A 206 -0.01 17.23 -13.47
CA ALA A 206 -0.66 18.53 -13.36
C ALA A 206 -0.05 19.36 -12.23
N PHE A 207 0.22 18.75 -11.07
CA PHE A 207 0.92 19.42 -9.98
C PHE A 207 2.35 19.85 -10.33
N MET A 208 3.11 19.00 -11.03
CA MET A 208 4.53 19.22 -11.33
C MET A 208 4.77 20.14 -12.52
N GLU A 209 3.84 20.20 -13.47
CA GLU A 209 4.03 20.83 -14.79
C GLU A 209 3.07 22.01 -15.05
N HIS A 210 1.97 22.14 -14.29
CA HIS A 210 0.98 23.21 -14.49
C HIS A 210 0.82 24.07 -13.22
N ASP A 211 0.98 25.39 -13.33
CA ASP A 211 0.86 26.36 -12.22
C ASP A 211 -0.57 26.82 -11.98
N GLU A 212 -1.38 26.90 -13.04
CA GLU A 212 -2.74 27.43 -12.98
C GLU A 212 -3.75 26.27 -12.94
N ASP A 213 -4.71 26.34 -12.03
CA ASP A 213 -5.85 25.42 -11.85
C ASP A 213 -5.61 24.06 -11.15
N PHE A 214 -4.51 23.87 -10.41
CA PHE A 214 -4.39 22.69 -9.55
C PHE A 214 -5.35 22.79 -8.34
N GLU A 215 -6.47 22.07 -8.43
CA GLU A 215 -7.44 22.01 -7.35
C GLU A 215 -6.90 21.20 -6.17
N LYS A 216 -6.65 21.89 -5.04
CA LYS A 216 -6.25 21.24 -3.81
C LYS A 216 -7.41 20.37 -3.30
N PRO A 217 -7.14 19.12 -2.91
CA PRO A 217 -8.20 18.24 -2.47
C PRO A 217 -8.75 18.68 -1.12
N GLU A 218 -10.08 18.58 -0.99
CA GLU A 218 -10.78 18.91 0.26
C GLU A 218 -10.36 18.02 1.43
N ARG A 219 -9.81 16.83 1.16
CA ARG A 219 -9.49 15.85 2.19
C ARG A 219 -8.11 15.24 1.99
N LEU A 220 -7.25 15.47 2.98
CA LEU A 220 -5.96 14.82 3.13
C LEU A 220 -6.08 13.62 4.08
N MET A 221 -5.22 12.64 3.89
CA MET A 221 -5.04 11.53 4.82
C MET A 221 -4.18 11.98 5.99
N SER A 222 -4.57 11.62 7.21
CA SER A 222 -3.71 11.80 8.38
C SER A 222 -2.62 10.72 8.41
N TRP A 223 -1.39 11.12 8.75
CA TRP A 223 -0.27 10.21 9.02
C TRP A 223 -0.57 9.21 10.13
N ARG A 224 -1.33 9.67 11.14
CA ARG A 224 -1.85 8.85 12.24
C ARG A 224 -3.36 8.80 12.10
N PRO A 225 -3.89 7.95 11.21
CA PRO A 225 -5.32 7.87 10.97
C PRO A 225 -6.04 7.48 12.26
N SER A 226 -7.18 8.11 12.50
CA SER A 226 -8.13 7.62 13.50
C SER A 226 -8.65 6.23 13.10
N LEU A 227 -9.22 5.46 14.04
CA LEU A 227 -9.80 4.15 13.72
C LEU A 227 -10.84 4.23 12.60
N THR A 228 -11.62 5.32 12.55
CA THR A 228 -12.61 5.57 11.50
C THR A 228 -11.96 5.85 10.15
N GLU A 229 -10.82 6.54 10.12
CA GLU A 229 -10.06 6.77 8.88
C GLU A 229 -9.38 5.50 8.39
N SER A 230 -8.77 4.74 9.29
CA SER A 230 -8.26 3.39 9.00
C SER A 230 -9.36 2.51 8.40
N ALA A 231 -10.57 2.51 9.00
CA ALA A 231 -11.71 1.78 8.47
C ALA A 231 -12.10 2.19 7.06
N ARG A 232 -12.15 3.48 6.77
CA ARG A 232 -12.48 3.99 5.43
C ARG A 232 -11.43 3.61 4.40
N HIS A 233 -10.16 3.57 4.79
CA HIS A 233 -9.04 3.33 3.89
C HIS A 233 -8.82 1.82 3.62
N THR A 234 -8.90 0.97 4.65
CA THR A 234 -8.61 -0.46 4.49
C THR A 234 -9.74 -1.25 3.83
N ILE A 235 -11.00 -0.84 4.00
CA ILE A 235 -12.14 -1.55 3.40
C ILE A 235 -12.13 -1.29 1.89
N PRO A 236 -11.90 -2.31 1.05
CA PRO A 236 -11.91 -2.14 -0.38
C PRO A 236 -13.33 -1.75 -0.82
N ARG A 237 -13.49 -0.59 -1.45
CA ARG A 237 -14.73 -0.28 -2.15
C ARG A 237 -14.59 -0.72 -3.60
N LEU A 238 -15.27 -1.81 -3.94
CA LEU A 238 -15.42 -2.18 -5.34
C LEU A 238 -16.50 -1.27 -5.94
N VAL A 239 -16.08 -0.19 -6.59
CA VAL A 239 -16.98 0.71 -7.33
C VAL A 239 -17.04 0.21 -8.77
N THR A 240 -18.20 -0.31 -9.16
CA THR A 240 -18.46 -0.71 -10.55
C THR A 240 -19.75 -0.05 -11.04
N ASN A 241 -19.92 0.09 -12.35
CA ASN A 241 -21.20 0.60 -12.91
C ASN A 241 -22.34 -0.44 -12.80
N ASN A 242 -22.03 -1.66 -12.34
CA ASN A 242 -23.00 -2.75 -12.21
C ASN A 242 -23.60 -2.77 -10.79
N THR A 243 -24.87 -2.40 -10.69
CA THR A 243 -25.62 -2.34 -9.43
C THR A 243 -25.68 -3.69 -8.71
N THR A 244 -25.81 -4.81 -9.43
CA THR A 244 -25.83 -6.16 -8.86
C THR A 244 -24.48 -6.53 -8.24
N VAL A 245 -23.38 -6.19 -8.92
CA VAL A 245 -22.02 -6.42 -8.40
C VAL A 245 -21.76 -5.55 -7.18
N ASN A 246 -22.23 -4.30 -7.16
CA ASN A 246 -22.10 -3.41 -6.00
C ASN A 246 -22.91 -3.90 -4.80
N VAL A 247 -24.12 -4.42 -5.02
CA VAL A 247 -24.94 -4.99 -3.93
C VAL A 247 -24.29 -6.26 -3.39
N LEU A 248 -23.85 -7.16 -4.27
CA LEU A 248 -23.19 -8.41 -3.87
C LEU A 248 -21.87 -8.14 -3.14
N SER A 249 -21.07 -7.20 -3.63
CA SER A 249 -19.84 -6.79 -2.97
C SER A 249 -20.13 -6.15 -1.62
N THR A 250 -21.16 -5.31 -1.50
CA THR A 250 -21.58 -4.71 -0.21
C THR A 250 -22.00 -5.78 0.80
N VAL A 251 -22.79 -6.78 0.38
CA VAL A 251 -23.18 -7.90 1.25
C VAL A 251 -21.96 -8.71 1.66
N PHE A 252 -21.04 -9.00 0.74
CA PHE A 252 -19.79 -9.69 1.01
C PHE A 252 -18.89 -8.93 1.99
N TYR A 253 -18.69 -7.62 1.79
CA TYR A 253 -17.88 -6.80 2.69
C TYR A 253 -18.53 -6.67 4.08
N ARG A 254 -19.87 -6.63 4.16
CA ARG A 254 -20.60 -6.64 5.43
C ARG A 254 -20.50 -7.98 6.15
N SER A 255 -20.56 -9.11 5.46
CA SER A 255 -20.40 -10.43 6.10
C SER A 255 -18.95 -10.65 6.56
N MET A 256 -17.99 -10.16 5.79
CA MET A 256 -16.58 -10.21 6.11
C MET A 256 -16.13 -9.08 7.06
N CYS A 257 -17.06 -8.30 7.64
CA CYS A 257 -16.71 -7.14 8.46
C CYS A 257 -15.87 -7.51 9.68
N VAL A 258 -16.07 -8.69 10.28
CA VAL A 258 -15.25 -9.20 11.39
C VAL A 258 -13.80 -9.41 10.93
N PHE A 259 -13.62 -9.97 9.73
CA PHE A 259 -12.30 -10.12 9.14
C PHE A 259 -11.72 -8.74 8.78
N PHE A 260 -12.46 -7.81 8.18
CA PHE A 260 -11.89 -6.47 7.95
C PHE A 260 -11.59 -5.71 9.24
N SER A 261 -12.32 -5.97 10.32
CA SER A 261 -12.11 -5.31 11.62
C SER A 261 -10.71 -5.56 12.19
N TRP A 262 -10.13 -6.74 12.00
CA TRP A 262 -8.74 -6.98 12.42
C TRP A 262 -7.74 -6.15 11.62
N GLN A 263 -8.02 -5.92 10.34
CA GLN A 263 -7.10 -5.22 9.45
C GLN A 263 -7.17 -3.74 9.77
N ILE A 264 -8.38 -3.23 10.08
CA ILE A 264 -8.59 -1.87 10.57
C ILE A 264 -7.78 -1.63 11.83
N LEU A 265 -7.86 -2.55 12.80
CA LEU A 265 -7.12 -2.43 14.06
C LEU A 265 -5.61 -2.51 13.84
N GLY A 266 -5.14 -3.47 13.05
CA GLY A 266 -3.73 -3.61 12.74
C GLY A 266 -3.17 -2.40 11.98
N HIS A 267 -3.91 -1.88 11.00
CA HIS A 267 -3.54 -0.68 10.24
C HIS A 267 -3.50 0.56 11.14
N TYR A 268 -4.47 0.70 12.06
CA TYR A 268 -4.48 1.74 13.07
C TYR A 268 -3.24 1.67 13.97
N LEU A 269 -2.91 0.48 14.49
CA LEU A 269 -1.78 0.30 15.40
C LEU A 269 -0.44 0.53 14.70
N ILE A 270 -0.24 0.00 13.49
CA ILE A 270 1.02 0.18 12.76
C ILE A 270 1.21 1.64 12.32
N SER A 271 0.15 2.33 11.93
CA SER A 271 0.26 3.74 11.52
C SER A 271 0.53 4.65 12.71
N ARG A 272 0.04 4.29 13.90
CA ARG A 272 0.21 5.10 15.11
C ARG A 272 1.51 4.83 15.86
N TYR A 273 1.94 3.57 15.93
CA TYR A 273 3.07 3.13 16.75
C TYR A 273 4.22 2.51 15.95
N GLY A 274 4.02 2.30 14.64
CA GLY A 274 5.07 1.80 13.76
C GLY A 274 6.18 2.82 13.54
N LYS A 275 7.31 2.33 13.04
CA LYS A 275 8.45 3.19 12.70
C LYS A 275 8.09 4.05 11.50
N ILE A 276 8.46 5.31 11.54
CA ILE A 276 8.26 6.25 10.44
C ILE A 276 9.65 6.71 9.98
N PRO A 277 9.98 6.63 8.68
CA PRO A 277 11.27 7.04 8.19
C PRO A 277 11.38 8.57 8.27
N GLN A 278 12.57 9.05 8.64
CA GLN A 278 12.83 10.49 8.81
C GLN A 278 13.57 11.02 7.58
N TRP A 279 13.16 12.20 7.13
CA TRP A 279 13.87 12.93 6.09
C TRP A 279 15.15 13.56 6.67
N PRO A 280 16.24 13.62 5.89
CA PRO A 280 17.43 14.38 6.26
C PRO A 280 17.12 15.88 6.24
N GLN A 281 17.83 16.65 7.05
CA GLN A 281 17.58 18.08 7.23
C GLN A 281 17.63 18.86 5.90
N GLU A 282 18.53 18.48 4.99
CA GLU A 282 18.65 19.09 3.66
C GLU A 282 17.34 19.03 2.86
N ILE A 283 16.62 17.91 2.89
CA ILE A 283 15.34 17.74 2.19
C ILE A 283 14.23 18.52 2.91
N ILE A 284 14.28 18.60 4.24
CA ILE A 284 13.33 19.38 5.04
C ILE A 284 13.49 20.87 4.76
N ASP A 285 14.73 21.36 4.63
CA ASP A 285 15.01 22.76 4.34
C ASP A 285 14.57 23.13 2.90
N GLU A 286 14.67 22.20 1.94
CA GLU A 286 14.21 22.40 0.55
C GLU A 286 12.67 22.33 0.40
N CYS A 287 12.01 21.42 1.12
CA CYS A 287 10.57 21.14 0.97
C CYS A 287 9.68 21.76 2.05
N GLY A 288 10.25 22.25 3.14
CA GLY A 288 9.54 22.79 4.31
C GLY A 288 9.12 21.72 5.32
N GLU A 289 8.67 22.16 6.50
CA GLU A 289 8.29 21.27 7.61
C GLU A 289 7.03 20.41 7.33
N GLY A 290 6.27 20.72 6.29
CA GLY A 290 5.05 20.00 5.91
C GLY A 290 5.29 18.53 5.55
N ILE A 291 6.52 18.18 5.17
CA ILE A 291 6.93 16.79 4.86
C ILE A 291 7.29 15.97 6.10
N ILE A 292 7.40 16.61 7.28
CA ILE A 292 7.78 15.95 8.52
C ILE A 292 6.58 15.17 9.04
N LEU A 293 6.79 13.87 9.21
CA LEU A 293 5.77 12.94 9.70
C LEU A 293 5.72 13.01 11.23
N LYS A 294 4.81 13.83 11.78
CA LYS A 294 4.67 14.08 13.24
C LYS A 294 3.70 13.13 13.95
#